data_AF-A0A4Q8U0I1-F1
#
_entry.id   AF-A0A4Q8U0I1-F1
#
_cell.length_a   1.000
_cell.length_b   1.000
_cell.length_c   1.000
_cell.angle_alpha   90.00
_cell.angle_beta   90.00
_cell.angle_gamma   90.00
#
_symmetry.space_group_name_H-M   'P 1'
#
loop_
_entity.id
_entity.type
_entity.pdbx_description
1 polymer ?
#
loop_
_entity_poly.entity_id
_entity_poly.type
_entity_poly.pdbx_seq_one_letter_code
_entity_poly.pdbx_strand_id
1 'polypeptide(L)'
;MAGQFWAATVTAIPSYEFTYFLWDVLSVCAIALPQDKFTTNTGKITVATSTPNAGQTYRDDTLGADITWMSWVDAEYVRQMVIHYLSGEFKTPPVTYVN
;
A
#
# COMPACT_ATOMS: atom_id res chain seq x y z
N MET A 1 -0.80 3.63 25.79
CA MET A 1 -0.94 4.30 24.47
C MET A 1 -0.73 3.22 23.40
N ALA A 2 -1.53 2.15 23.40
CA ALA A 2 -2.86 2.05 22.77
C ALA A 2 -2.84 2.26 21.24
N GLY A 3 -1.89 1.61 20.56
CA GLY A 3 -2.00 1.18 19.17
C GLY A 3 -1.73 -0.32 19.17
N GLN A 4 -2.74 -1.10 19.56
CA GLN A 4 -2.66 -2.55 19.58
C GLN A 4 -2.21 -3.03 18.21
N PHE A 5 -1.14 -3.82 18.19
CA PHE A 5 -0.59 -4.53 17.03
C PHE A 5 -1.72 -5.25 16.27
N TRP A 6 -2.19 -4.67 15.18
CA TRP A 6 -3.07 -5.35 14.24
C TRP A 6 -2.21 -6.15 13.26
N ALA A 7 -2.26 -7.47 13.44
CA ALA A 7 -1.94 -8.50 12.45
C ALA A 7 -0.47 -8.62 12.00
N ALA A 8 0.39 -9.11 12.91
CA ALA A 8 1.49 -9.97 12.52
C ALA A 8 0.97 -11.39 12.27
N THR A 9 0.36 -11.64 11.11
CA THR A 9 0.05 -12.99 10.61
C THR A 9 0.19 -12.99 9.10
N VAL A 10 1.37 -13.40 8.63
CA VAL A 10 1.74 -13.56 7.21
C VAL A 10 1.06 -14.80 6.58
N THR A 11 0.33 -15.59 7.35
CA THR A 11 -0.45 -16.72 6.83
C THR A 11 -1.76 -16.86 7.61
N ALA A 12 -2.86 -17.00 6.87
CA ALA A 12 -4.20 -17.12 7.39
C ALA A 12 -4.31 -18.27 8.41
N ILE A 13 -4.87 -18.00 9.58
CA ILE A 13 -5.38 -19.03 10.50
C ILE A 13 -6.90 -19.13 10.21
N PRO A 14 -7.44 -20.32 9.91
CA PRO A 14 -8.82 -20.46 9.48
C PRO A 14 -9.74 -20.40 10.69
N SER A 15 -10.12 -19.20 11.10
CA SER A 15 -11.34 -18.95 11.87
C SER A 15 -11.58 -17.44 11.87
N TYR A 16 -12.66 -17.03 11.20
CA TYR A 16 -13.03 -15.63 10.94
C TYR A 16 -12.10 -14.90 9.95
N GLU A 17 -12.29 -15.17 8.66
CA GLU A 17 -11.56 -14.58 7.53
C GLU A 17 -11.94 -13.11 7.30
N PHE A 18 -11.54 -12.23 8.21
CA PHE A 18 -11.32 -10.84 7.83
C PHE A 18 -9.97 -10.79 7.12
N THR A 19 -9.98 -10.56 5.80
CA THR A 19 -8.74 -10.24 5.08
C THR A 19 -8.26 -8.88 5.55
N TYR A 20 -7.17 -8.87 6.33
CA TYR A 20 -6.50 -7.65 6.71
C TYR A 20 -5.50 -7.26 5.63
N PHE A 21 -5.67 -6.07 5.08
CA PHE A 21 -4.73 -5.48 4.14
C PHE A 21 -3.88 -4.42 4.85
N LEU A 22 -2.57 -4.45 4.60
CA LEU A 22 -1.60 -3.51 5.16
C LEU A 22 -1.56 -2.19 4.36
N TRP A 23 -2.71 -1.60 4.02
CA TRP A 23 -2.78 -0.46 3.10
C TRP A 23 -2.06 0.80 3.60
N ASP A 24 -2.14 1.09 4.89
CA ASP A 24 -1.44 2.24 5.47
C ASP A 24 0.08 1.99 5.52
N VAL A 25 0.50 0.77 5.86
CA VAL A 25 1.91 0.39 5.86
C VAL A 25 2.49 0.43 4.45
N LEU A 26 1.74 -0.06 3.45
CA LEU A 26 2.12 0.03 2.04
C LEU A 26 2.25 1.49 1.60
N SER A 27 1.32 2.36 2.01
CA SER A 27 1.34 3.78 1.66
C SER A 27 2.59 4.48 2.19
N VAL A 28 3.05 4.12 3.38
CA VAL A 28 4.33 4.62 3.93
C VAL A 28 5.52 3.99 3.20
N CYS A 29 5.50 2.68 2.96
CA CYS A 29 6.58 1.98 2.25
C CYS A 29 6.75 2.50 0.82
N ALA A 30 5.67 2.92 0.15
CA ALA A 30 5.69 3.45 -1.21
C ALA A 30 6.65 4.63 -1.40
N ILE A 31 6.94 5.39 -0.35
CA ILE A 31 7.90 6.50 -0.38
C ILE A 31 9.34 6.00 -0.58
N ALA A 32 9.65 4.81 -0.05
CA ALA A 32 11.00 4.24 -0.06
C ALA A 32 11.12 3.02 -1.00
N LEU A 33 10.06 2.66 -1.74
CA LEU A 33 10.12 1.58 -2.71
C LEU A 33 10.99 1.96 -3.91
N PRO A 34 11.91 1.07 -4.34
CA PRO A 34 12.60 1.25 -5.61
C PRO A 34 11.62 1.27 -6.79
N GLN A 35 11.96 2.03 -7.84
CA GLN A 35 11.08 2.22 -9.00
C GLN A 35 10.76 0.92 -9.77
N ASP A 36 11.60 -0.11 -9.67
CA ASP A 36 11.38 -1.42 -10.30
C ASP A 36 10.46 -2.35 -9.48
N LYS A 37 10.03 -1.93 -8.28
CA LYS A 37 9.19 -2.73 -7.38
C LYS A 37 7.72 -2.35 -7.39
N PHE A 38 7.32 -1.38 -8.20
CA PHE A 38 5.93 -1.00 -8.38
C PHE A 38 5.68 -0.40 -9.76
N THR A 39 4.43 -0.47 -10.19
CA THR A 39 3.96 0.20 -11.40
C THR A 39 2.91 1.22 -11.02
N THR A 40 2.93 2.37 -11.68
CA THR A 40 1.90 3.39 -11.53
C THR A 40 1.11 3.55 -12.82
N ASN A 41 -0.18 3.83 -12.67
CA ASN A 41 -1.00 4.35 -13.75
C ASN A 41 -1.35 5.81 -13.47
N THR A 42 -1.61 6.55 -14.53
CA THR A 42 -2.09 7.93 -14.47
C THR A 42 -3.47 8.03 -15.12
N GLY A 43 -4.23 9.04 -14.71
CA GLY A 43 -5.50 9.35 -15.31
C GLY A 43 -6.28 10.37 -14.50
N LYS A 44 -7.48 10.69 -14.96
CA LYS A 44 -8.35 11.68 -14.32
C LYS A 44 -9.38 11.02 -13.42
N ILE A 45 -9.41 11.41 -12.15
CA ILE A 45 -10.33 10.89 -11.15
C ILE A 45 -11.19 12.02 -10.56
N THR A 46 -12.47 11.72 -10.35
CA THR A 46 -13.42 12.55 -9.61
C THR A 46 -13.94 11.80 -8.38
N VAL A 47 -14.41 12.54 -7.37
CA VAL A 47 -15.08 11.98 -6.19
C VAL A 47 -16.53 12.43 -6.18
N ALA A 48 -17.45 11.47 -6.06
CA ALA A 48 -18.86 11.78 -5.91
C ALA A 48 -19.11 12.44 -4.54
N THR A 49 -19.79 13.58 -4.52
CA THR A 49 -20.10 14.33 -3.28
C THR A 49 -21.56 14.23 -2.86
N SER A 50 -22.43 13.67 -3.72
CA SER A 50 -23.86 13.55 -3.50
C SER A 50 -24.29 12.10 -3.24
N THR A 51 -25.30 11.93 -2.39
CA THR A 51 -25.92 10.63 -2.12
C THR A 51 -26.61 10.08 -3.37
N PRO A 52 -26.60 8.75 -3.58
CA PRO A 52 -26.16 7.69 -2.66
C PRO A 52 -24.65 7.37 -2.71
N ASN A 53 -23.90 7.92 -3.67
CA ASN A 53 -22.52 7.50 -3.96
C ASN A 53 -21.45 8.38 -3.31
N ALA A 54 -21.82 9.20 -2.31
CA ALA A 54 -20.91 10.13 -1.67
C ALA A 54 -19.64 9.41 -1.16
N GLY A 55 -18.46 9.88 -1.58
CA GLY A 55 -17.15 9.29 -1.27
C GLY A 55 -16.63 8.30 -2.30
N GLN A 56 -17.42 7.91 -3.31
CA GLN A 56 -16.95 7.04 -4.39
C GLN A 56 -15.94 7.79 -5.28
N THR A 57 -14.73 7.24 -5.40
CA THR A 57 -13.74 7.66 -6.40
C THR A 57 -13.98 6.94 -7.72
N TYR A 58 -14.05 7.65 -8.84
CA TYR A 58 -14.27 7.06 -10.16
C TYR A 58 -13.49 7.80 -11.26
N ARG A 59 -13.28 7.14 -12.40
CA ARG A 59 -12.59 7.74 -13.55
C ARG A 59 -13.50 8.72 -14.27
N ASP A 60 -12.96 9.89 -14.59
CA ASP A 60 -13.67 10.98 -15.26
C ASP A 60 -12.70 11.79 -16.11
N ASP A 61 -12.67 11.49 -17.40
CA ASP A 61 -11.78 12.15 -18.35
C ASP A 61 -12.15 13.62 -18.63
N THR A 62 -13.31 14.09 -18.15
CA THR A 62 -13.84 15.42 -18.47
C THR A 62 -13.59 16.44 -17.37
N LEU A 63 -13.95 16.12 -16.12
CA LEU A 63 -13.88 17.04 -14.98
C LEU A 63 -12.91 16.55 -13.88
N GLY A 64 -12.33 15.36 -14.05
CA GLY A 64 -11.45 14.76 -13.06
C GLY A 64 -10.09 15.43 -12.95
N ALA A 65 -9.53 15.36 -11.75
CA ALA A 65 -8.16 15.81 -11.47
C ALA A 65 -7.16 14.76 -11.96
N ASP A 66 -6.05 15.21 -12.55
CA ASP A 66 -4.95 14.33 -12.93
C ASP A 66 -4.28 13.76 -11.68
N ILE A 67 -4.30 12.44 -11.56
CA ILE A 67 -3.67 11.74 -10.45
C ILE A 67 -2.85 10.55 -10.96
N THR A 68 -1.90 10.14 -10.14
CA THR A 68 -1.09 8.93 -10.33
C THR A 68 -1.40 7.98 -9.18
N TRP A 69 -1.69 6.72 -9.49
CA TRP A 69 -1.95 5.69 -8.48
C TRP A 69 -1.13 4.43 -8.76
N MET A 70 -0.79 3.71 -7.71
CA MET A 70 -0.11 2.42 -7.79
C MET A 70 -1.07 1.37 -8.37
N SER A 71 -0.67 0.72 -9.46
CA SER A 71 -1.46 -0.32 -10.14
C SER A 71 -0.94 -1.73 -9.86
N TRP A 72 0.33 -1.86 -9.50
CA TRP A 72 0.97 -3.12 -9.12
C TRP A 72 2.14 -2.86 -8.15
N VAL A 73 2.41 -3.82 -7.27
CA VAL A 73 3.56 -3.79 -6.35
C VAL A 73 4.09 -5.20 -6.10
N ASP A 74 5.40 -5.31 -5.91
CA ASP A 74 6.04 -6.53 -5.43
C ASP A 74 5.74 -6.73 -3.94
N ALA A 75 4.71 -7.53 -3.66
CA ALA A 75 4.23 -7.78 -2.31
C ALA A 75 5.29 -8.46 -1.41
N GLU A 76 6.14 -9.32 -1.98
CA GLU A 76 7.17 -10.02 -1.22
C GLU A 76 8.29 -9.05 -0.81
N TYR A 77 8.69 -8.17 -1.73
CA TYR A 77 9.65 -7.11 -1.43
C TYR A 77 9.15 -6.20 -0.30
N VAL A 78 7.90 -5.73 -0.38
CA VAL A 78 7.28 -4.91 0.68
C VAL A 78 7.27 -5.65 2.01
N ARG A 79 6.92 -6.94 2.01
CA ARG A 79 6.90 -7.76 3.22
C ARG A 79 8.29 -7.85 3.88
N GLN A 80 9.33 -8.10 3.09
CA GLN A 80 10.71 -8.16 3.57
C GLN A 80 11.17 -6.80 4.13
N MET A 81 10.84 -5.72 3.42
CA MET A 81 11.11 -4.36 3.86
C MET A 81 10.45 -4.03 5.20
N VAL A 82 9.19 -4.42 5.39
CA VAL A 82 8.48 -4.25 6.67
C VAL A 82 9.13 -5.07 7.79
N ILE A 83 9.44 -6.35 7.55
CA ILE A 83 10.11 -7.20 8.54
C ILE A 83 11.45 -6.60 8.95
N HIS A 84 12.22 -6.11 7.98
CA HIS A 84 13.49 -5.46 8.25
C HIS A 84 13.33 -4.19 9.11
N TYR A 85 12.39 -3.31 8.78
CA TYR A 85 12.17 -2.11 9.60
C TYR A 85 11.72 -2.44 11.03
N LEU A 86 10.98 -3.53 11.20
CA LEU A 86 10.52 -3.98 12.51
C LEU A 86 11.57 -4.80 13.28
N SER A 87 12.61 -5.32 12.62
CA SER A 87 13.68 -6.08 13.30
C SER A 87 14.57 -5.19 14.18
N GLY A 88 14.58 -3.87 13.93
CA GLY A 88 15.45 -2.92 14.61
C GLY A 88 16.89 -2.91 14.10
N GLU A 89 17.20 -3.66 13.04
CA GLU A 89 18.54 -3.75 12.46
C GLU A 89 18.75 -2.71 11.34
N PHE A 90 18.79 -1.43 11.69
CA PHE A 90 18.87 -0.33 10.72
C PHE A 90 20.24 -0.11 10.05
N LYS A 91 21.24 -0.93 10.36
CA LYS A 91 22.61 -0.78 9.81
C LYS A 91 22.74 -1.29 8.38
N THR A 92 21.82 -2.15 7.96
CA THR A 92 21.73 -2.69 6.61
C THR A 92 20.51 -2.10 5.93
N PRO A 93 20.55 -1.76 4.63
CA PRO A 93 19.35 -1.42 3.90
C PRO A 93 18.42 -2.64 3.82
N PRO A 94 17.08 -2.44 3.76
CA PRO A 94 16.09 -3.50 3.89
C PRO A 94 16.22 -4.61 2.86
N VAL A 95 16.78 -4.30 1.69
CA VAL A 95 17.03 -5.26 0.63
C VAL A 95 18.33 -4.89 -0.05
N THR A 96 19.28 -5.83 -0.12
CA THR A 96 20.54 -5.67 -0.86
C THR A 96 20.23 -5.32 -2.30
N TYR A 97 20.65 -4.13 -2.73
CA TYR A 97 20.63 -3.68 -4.12
C TYR A 97 21.12 -4.82 -5.03
N VAL A 98 20.25 -5.27 -5.94
CA VAL A 98 20.71 -5.95 -7.15
C VAL A 98 21.03 -4.80 -8.09
N ASN A 99 22.33 -4.59 -8.35
CA ASN A 99 22.83 -3.63 -9.34
C ASN A 99 22.23 -3.89 -10.73
#